data_AF-A0A369JL33-F1
#
_entry.id   AF-A0A369JL33-F1
#
_cell.length_a   1.000
_cell.length_b   1.000
_cell.length_c   1.000
_cell.angle_alpha   90.00
_cell.angle_beta   90.00
_cell.angle_gamma   90.00
#
_symmetry.space_group_name_H-M   'P 1'
#
loop_
_entity.id
_entity.type
_entity.pdbx_description
1 polymer ?
#
loop_
_entity_poly.entity_id
_entity_poly.type
_entity_poly.pdbx_seq_one_letter_code
_entity_poly.pdbx_strand_id
1 'polypeptide(L)'
;MTLDKTMAPGQWIGSTPDGNPTSALRDVLVWKVFPSDGQESGVGSYLVESMPRKDVGLAARDWKDRAPHVVALAKLMRNWRGCPNTLKFGEPDMRESSIQMWEGLVAEHYCQMFFDKFGRAPVVPHRILRRLRHPAASSSVKS
;
A
#
# COMPACT_ATOMS: atom_id res chain seq x y z
N MET A 1 9.56 -0.28 -3.32
CA MET A 1 10.69 -0.30 -2.37
C MET A 1 11.82 0.67 -2.75
N THR A 2 12.18 0.79 -4.04
CA THR A 2 13.24 1.71 -4.50
C THR A 2 13.01 3.16 -4.10
N LEU A 3 11.78 3.69 -4.23
CA LEU A 3 11.49 5.07 -3.83
C LEU A 3 11.82 5.32 -2.35
N ASP A 4 11.37 4.43 -1.47
CA ASP A 4 11.58 4.58 -0.03
C ASP A 4 13.06 4.56 0.36
N LYS A 5 13.85 3.67 -0.26
CA LYS A 5 15.31 3.63 -0.11
C LYS A 5 15.98 4.92 -0.60
N THR A 6 15.51 5.49 -1.71
CA THR A 6 16.03 6.74 -2.25
C THR A 6 15.65 7.95 -1.39
N MET A 7 14.44 7.94 -0.82
CA MET A 7 13.90 9.07 -0.07
C MET A 7 14.34 9.10 1.40
N ALA A 8 14.64 7.96 1.98
CA ALA A 8 15.06 7.82 3.38
C ALA A 8 16.27 6.89 3.54
N PRO A 9 17.40 7.12 2.85
CA PRO A 9 18.53 6.17 2.82
C PRO A 9 19.11 5.86 4.21
N GLY A 10 19.15 6.85 5.10
CA GLY A 10 19.61 6.67 6.48
C GLY A 10 18.70 5.79 7.35
N GLN A 11 17.51 5.44 6.88
CA GLN A 11 16.58 4.54 7.58
C GLN A 11 16.74 3.07 7.15
N TRP A 12 17.61 2.80 6.18
CA TRP A 12 17.89 1.47 5.64
C TRP A 12 19.28 0.96 6.02
N ILE A 13 20.08 1.76 6.72
CA ILE A 13 21.48 1.47 7.03
C ILE A 13 21.67 1.39 8.55
N GLY A 14 22.46 0.42 9.00
CA GLY A 14 22.82 0.22 10.40
C GLY A 14 21.95 -0.79 11.14
N SER A 15 22.15 -0.85 12.45
CA SER A 15 21.43 -1.75 13.35
C SER A 15 20.91 -0.98 14.57
N THR A 16 19.78 -1.42 15.11
CA THR A 16 19.26 -0.96 16.40
C THR A 16 20.20 -1.42 17.53
N PRO A 17 20.08 -0.86 18.75
CA PRO A 17 20.87 -1.31 19.90
C PRO A 17 20.74 -2.83 20.19
N ASP A 18 19.59 -3.42 19.83
CA ASP A 18 19.31 -4.86 19.98
C ASP A 18 19.93 -5.72 18.86
N GLY A 19 20.73 -5.13 17.97
CA GLY A 19 21.39 -5.82 16.85
C GLY A 19 20.51 -6.07 15.62
N ASN A 20 19.22 -5.71 15.67
CA ASN A 20 18.32 -5.85 14.52
C ASN A 20 18.63 -4.82 13.43
N PRO A 21 18.56 -5.16 12.14
CA PRO A 21 18.78 -4.18 11.09
C PRO A 21 17.71 -3.09 11.14
N THR A 22 18.09 -1.83 10.98
CA THR A 22 17.15 -0.69 10.96
C THR A 22 16.11 -0.81 9.85
N SER A 23 16.42 -1.58 8.79
CA SER A 23 15.51 -1.90 7.70
C SER A 23 14.33 -2.77 8.10
N ALA A 24 14.42 -3.59 9.16
CA ALA A 24 13.40 -4.59 9.49
C ALA A 24 12.01 -3.96 9.72
N LEU A 25 11.94 -2.84 10.44
CA LEU A 25 10.69 -2.12 10.66
C LEU A 25 10.11 -1.58 9.34
N ARG A 26 10.98 -1.10 8.44
CA ARG A 26 10.55 -0.61 7.12
C ARG A 26 10.06 -1.73 6.24
N ASP A 27 10.73 -2.89 6.25
CA ASP A 27 10.28 -4.08 5.54
C ASP A 27 8.88 -4.49 5.99
N VAL A 28 8.63 -4.53 7.30
CA VAL A 28 7.29 -4.79 7.86
C VAL A 28 6.26 -3.78 7.36
N LEU A 29 6.60 -2.48 7.33
CA LEU A 29 5.69 -1.46 6.81
C LEU A 29 5.45 -1.62 5.30
N VAL A 30 6.49 -1.91 4.52
CA VAL A 30 6.36 -2.14 3.07
C VAL A 30 5.46 -3.34 2.78
N TRP A 31 5.63 -4.44 3.53
CA TRP A 31 4.76 -5.60 3.41
C TRP A 31 3.32 -5.29 3.82
N LYS A 32 3.13 -4.45 4.83
CA LYS A 32 1.79 -3.94 5.16
C LYS A 32 1.20 -3.11 4.04
N VAL A 33 1.96 -2.33 3.27
CA VAL A 33 1.40 -1.54 2.15
C VAL A 33 0.97 -2.43 0.98
N PHE A 34 1.73 -3.51 0.72
CA PHE A 34 1.51 -4.42 -0.42
C PHE A 34 1.22 -5.85 0.05
N PRO A 35 0.05 -6.09 0.68
CA PRO A 35 -0.30 -7.43 1.16
C PRO A 35 -0.68 -8.35 0.00
N SER A 36 -0.45 -9.65 0.19
CA SER A 36 -1.03 -10.69 -0.68
C SER A 36 -2.34 -11.23 -0.10
N ASP A 37 -3.27 -11.67 -0.95
CA ASP A 37 -4.62 -12.06 -0.55
C ASP A 37 -4.70 -13.41 0.20
N GLY A 38 -3.64 -14.22 0.15
CA GLY A 38 -3.46 -15.46 0.91
C GLY A 38 -2.46 -15.38 2.07
N GLN A 39 -2.00 -14.19 2.45
CA GLN A 39 -0.98 -14.04 3.48
C GLN A 39 -1.57 -14.12 4.89
N GLU A 40 -1.39 -15.26 5.56
CA GLU A 40 -1.56 -15.35 7.01
C GLU A 40 -0.31 -14.77 7.70
N SER A 41 -0.55 -13.95 8.72
CA SER A 41 0.39 -13.11 9.47
C SER A 41 1.88 -13.54 9.48
N GLY A 42 2.75 -12.66 8.94
CA GLY A 42 4.09 -12.47 9.50
C GLY A 42 5.27 -12.43 8.53
N VAL A 43 5.19 -13.08 7.36
CA VAL A 43 6.29 -13.09 6.38
C VAL A 43 5.77 -12.51 5.08
N GLY A 44 6.18 -11.29 4.74
CA GLY A 44 5.85 -10.66 3.46
C GLY A 44 6.80 -11.09 2.38
N SER A 45 6.24 -11.33 1.19
CA SER A 45 7.02 -11.57 -0.02
C SER A 45 7.01 -10.31 -0.88
N TYR A 46 8.15 -10.00 -1.49
CA TYR A 46 8.25 -9.00 -2.55
C TYR A 46 7.75 -9.52 -3.89
N LEU A 47 7.49 -10.83 -3.97
CA LEU A 47 7.02 -11.51 -5.16
C LEU A 47 5.52 -11.74 -5.07
N VAL A 48 4.83 -11.52 -6.19
CA VAL A 48 3.44 -11.91 -6.34
C VAL A 48 3.44 -13.40 -6.66
N GLU A 49 3.15 -14.23 -5.66
CA GLU A 49 3.17 -15.69 -5.78
C GLU A 49 1.98 -16.23 -6.59
N SER A 50 0.86 -15.52 -6.57
CA SER A 50 -0.34 -15.89 -7.32
C SER A 50 -1.19 -14.68 -7.68
N MET A 51 -2.07 -14.84 -8.68
CA MET A 51 -2.98 -13.78 -9.09
C MET A 51 -3.99 -13.48 -7.97
N PRO A 52 -4.11 -12.22 -7.51
CA PRO A 52 -5.07 -11.85 -6.48
C PRO A 52 -6.51 -12.19 -6.89
N ARG A 53 -7.28 -12.72 -5.95
CA ARG A 53 -8.70 -13.10 -6.10
C ARG A 53 -9.66 -12.14 -5.40
N LYS A 54 -9.15 -11.31 -4.48
CA LYS A 54 -9.91 -10.29 -3.74
C LYS A 54 -9.18 -8.94 -3.70
N ASP A 55 -9.94 -7.87 -3.59
CA ASP A 55 -9.43 -6.52 -3.35
C ASP A 55 -8.88 -6.46 -1.92
N VAL A 56 -7.56 -6.27 -1.76
CA VAL A 56 -6.86 -6.18 -0.46
C VAL A 56 -5.93 -4.97 -0.42
N GLY A 57 -5.37 -4.65 0.74
CA GLY A 57 -4.38 -3.58 0.83
C GLY A 57 -5.01 -2.21 0.59
N LEU A 58 -4.25 -1.34 -0.07
CA LEU A 58 -4.74 -0.04 -0.53
C LEU A 58 -5.89 -0.14 -1.56
N ALA A 59 -6.09 -1.30 -2.20
CA ALA A 59 -7.17 -1.51 -3.16
C ALA A 59 -8.49 -1.97 -2.51
N ALA A 60 -8.49 -2.30 -1.20
CA ALA A 60 -9.67 -2.83 -0.52
C ALA A 60 -10.90 -1.92 -0.65
N ARG A 61 -12.10 -2.51 -0.60
CA ARG A 61 -13.36 -1.76 -0.79
C ARG A 61 -13.85 -1.09 0.49
N ASP A 62 -13.78 -1.79 1.61
CA ASP A 62 -14.09 -1.23 2.92
C ASP A 62 -12.94 -0.32 3.36
N TRP A 63 -13.28 0.87 3.89
CA TRP A 63 -12.28 1.79 4.42
C TRP A 63 -11.57 1.21 5.64
N LYS A 64 -12.24 0.36 6.43
CA LYS A 64 -11.66 -0.31 7.61
C LYS A 64 -10.53 -1.25 7.21
N ASP A 65 -10.72 -1.95 6.09
CA ASP A 65 -9.70 -2.83 5.53
C ASP A 65 -8.54 -2.02 4.94
N ARG A 66 -8.81 -0.86 4.32
CA ARG A 66 -7.75 0.02 3.78
C ARG A 66 -6.93 0.74 4.85
N ALA A 67 -7.58 1.18 5.94
CA ALA A 67 -6.99 2.01 6.99
C ALA A 67 -5.60 1.56 7.47
N PRO A 68 -5.35 0.29 7.84
CA PRO A 68 -4.02 -0.14 8.29
C PRO A 68 -2.94 0.04 7.21
N HIS A 69 -3.29 -0.12 5.93
CA HIS A 69 -2.37 0.00 4.81
C HIS A 69 -2.06 1.47 4.48
N VAL A 70 -3.06 2.36 4.60
CA VAL A 70 -2.90 3.81 4.48
C VAL A 70 -1.97 4.34 5.57
N VAL A 71 -2.19 3.93 6.81
CA VAL A 71 -1.34 4.29 7.95
C VAL A 71 0.09 3.76 7.77
N ALA A 72 0.25 2.54 7.28
CA ALA A 72 1.57 1.98 7.00
C ALA A 72 2.33 2.79 5.94
N LEU A 73 1.66 3.19 4.85
CA LEU A 73 2.26 4.04 3.82
C LEU A 73 2.63 5.41 4.36
N ALA A 74 1.76 6.05 5.14
CA ALA A 74 2.07 7.32 5.78
C ALA A 74 3.31 7.23 6.68
N LYS A 75 3.42 6.16 7.48
CA LYS A 75 4.58 5.89 8.36
C LYS A 75 5.89 5.74 7.58
N LEU A 76 5.86 5.09 6.41
CA LEU A 76 7.04 5.03 5.53
C LEU A 76 7.47 6.43 5.08
N MET A 77 6.50 7.25 4.69
CA MET A 77 6.71 8.57 4.09
C MET A 77 7.11 9.66 5.07
N ARG A 78 6.92 9.47 6.40
CA ARG A 78 7.26 10.49 7.42
C ARG A 78 8.68 11.03 7.34
N ASN A 79 9.62 10.17 6.96
CA ASN A 79 11.04 10.50 6.88
C ASN A 79 11.47 10.93 5.47
N TRP A 80 10.53 11.05 4.53
CA TRP A 80 10.80 11.54 3.19
C TRP A 80 10.91 13.07 3.23
N ARG A 81 11.78 13.61 2.36
CA ARG A 81 11.90 15.05 2.18
C ARG A 81 10.57 15.62 1.65
N GLY A 82 10.13 16.74 2.21
CA GLY A 82 8.88 17.41 1.80
C GLY A 82 7.61 16.75 2.33
N CYS A 83 7.70 15.80 3.26
CA CYS A 83 6.51 15.17 3.86
C CYS A 83 5.62 16.23 4.55
N PRO A 84 4.32 16.30 4.21
CA PRO A 84 3.36 17.19 4.86
C PRO A 84 3.33 17.01 6.38
N ASN A 85 3.18 18.10 7.13
CA ASN A 85 3.17 18.07 8.60
C ASN A 85 2.08 17.14 9.16
N THR A 86 0.92 17.09 8.52
CA THR A 86 -0.18 16.20 8.88
C THR A 86 0.26 14.73 8.87
N LEU A 87 0.98 14.28 7.85
CA LEU A 87 1.48 12.90 7.76
C LEU A 87 2.67 12.68 8.71
N LYS A 88 3.53 13.69 8.84
CA LYS A 88 4.79 13.61 9.61
C LYS A 88 4.54 13.48 11.10
N PHE A 89 3.57 14.22 11.63
CA PHE A 89 3.33 14.34 13.08
C PHE A 89 1.94 13.87 13.53
N GLY A 90 1.00 13.70 12.59
CA GLY A 90 -0.36 13.27 12.91
C GLY A 90 -0.52 11.75 12.95
N GLU A 91 -1.68 11.33 13.42
CA GLU A 91 -2.26 9.99 13.25
C GLU A 91 -3.73 10.21 12.87
N PRO A 92 -4.31 9.39 11.96
CA PRO A 92 -5.72 9.53 11.62
C PRO A 92 -6.60 9.15 12.81
N ASP A 93 -7.70 9.87 13.00
CA ASP A 93 -8.80 9.31 13.76
C ASP A 93 -9.41 8.16 12.92
N MET A 94 -9.84 7.07 13.57
CA MET A 94 -10.35 5.87 12.90
C MET A 94 -11.80 6.05 12.46
N ARG A 95 -12.06 7.12 11.71
CA ARG A 95 -13.32 7.42 11.03
C ARG A 95 -13.08 7.41 9.53
N GLU A 96 -14.12 7.05 8.77
CA GLU A 96 -14.03 6.96 7.32
C GLU A 96 -13.53 8.25 6.66
N SER A 97 -14.06 9.41 7.06
CA SER A 97 -13.68 10.71 6.49
C SER A 97 -12.21 11.06 6.75
N SER A 98 -11.68 10.71 7.93
CA SER A 98 -10.27 10.92 8.26
C SER A 98 -9.39 9.99 7.44
N ILE A 99 -9.76 8.71 7.31
CA ILE A 99 -9.00 7.75 6.48
C ILE A 99 -9.01 8.18 5.00
N GLN A 100 -10.14 8.65 4.47
CA GLN A 100 -10.23 9.18 3.09
C GLN A 100 -9.36 10.45 2.90
N MET A 101 -9.35 11.36 3.87
CA MET A 101 -8.45 12.53 3.83
C MET A 101 -6.98 12.08 3.82
N TRP A 102 -6.62 11.13 4.67
CA TRP A 102 -5.28 10.57 4.71
C TRP A 102 -4.91 9.87 3.40
N GLU A 103 -5.81 9.08 2.82
CA GLU A 103 -5.65 8.46 1.49
C GLU A 103 -5.27 9.49 0.43
N GLY A 104 -5.97 10.64 0.40
CA GLY A 104 -5.63 11.76 -0.49
C GLY A 104 -4.20 12.27 -0.26
N LEU A 105 -3.85 12.57 0.99
CA LEU A 105 -2.53 13.11 1.36
C LEU A 105 -1.39 12.13 1.04
N VAL A 106 -1.54 10.84 1.36
CA VAL A 106 -0.51 9.85 1.02
C VAL A 106 -0.43 9.62 -0.49
N ALA A 107 -1.55 9.57 -1.20
CA ALA A 107 -1.54 9.38 -2.65
C ALA A 107 -0.84 10.55 -3.36
N GLU A 108 -1.18 11.78 -2.99
CA GLU A 108 -0.58 13.00 -3.55
C GLU A 108 0.94 13.03 -3.29
N HIS A 109 1.35 12.91 -2.03
CA HIS A 109 2.77 12.98 -1.69
C HIS A 109 3.55 11.81 -2.31
N TYR A 110 2.99 10.59 -2.34
CA TYR A 110 3.67 9.43 -2.93
C TYR A 110 3.86 9.61 -4.43
N CYS A 111 2.81 10.01 -5.15
CA CYS A 111 2.87 10.22 -6.58
C CYS A 111 3.83 11.34 -6.96
N GLN A 112 3.80 12.46 -6.23
CA GLN A 112 4.72 13.57 -6.48
C GLN A 112 6.17 13.14 -6.26
N MET A 113 6.49 12.49 -5.13
CA MET A 113 7.87 12.03 -4.87
C MET A 113 8.32 10.98 -5.88
N PHE A 114 7.42 10.12 -6.34
CA PHE A 114 7.73 9.15 -7.38
C PHE A 114 8.06 9.84 -8.72
N PHE A 115 7.24 10.81 -9.13
CA PHE A 115 7.45 11.57 -10.35
C PHE A 115 8.76 12.37 -10.29
N ASP A 116 9.01 13.08 -9.19
CA ASP A 116 10.23 13.86 -8.99
C ASP A 116 11.50 13.01 -9.03
N LYS A 117 11.41 11.73 -8.62
CA LYS A 117 12.55 10.81 -8.60
C LYS A 117 12.75 10.00 -9.86
N PHE A 118 11.67 9.62 -10.55
CA PHE A 118 11.74 8.68 -11.67
C PHE A 118 11.21 9.25 -12.99
N GLY A 119 10.72 10.48 -13.02
CA GLY A 119 10.22 11.16 -14.22
C GLY A 119 8.98 10.51 -14.84
N ARG A 120 8.26 9.68 -14.10
CA ARG A 120 7.08 8.95 -14.59
C ARG A 120 6.04 8.73 -13.49
N ALA A 121 4.82 8.37 -13.87
CA ALA A 121 3.79 8.00 -12.90
C ALA A 121 4.14 6.69 -12.17
N PRO A 122 3.83 6.56 -10.87
CA PRO A 122 3.93 5.29 -10.16
C PRO A 122 2.93 4.27 -10.70
N VAL A 123 3.26 2.99 -10.53
CA VAL A 123 2.25 1.92 -10.61
C VAL A 123 1.50 1.91 -9.28
N VAL A 124 0.19 2.08 -9.34
CA VAL A 124 -0.68 2.08 -8.15
C VAL A 124 -1.48 0.78 -8.06
N PRO A 125 -1.78 0.27 -6.85
CA PRO A 125 -2.69 -0.86 -6.69
C PRO A 125 -4.07 -0.53 -7.28
N HIS A 126 -4.60 -1.46 -8.07
CA HIS A 126 -5.94 -1.35 -8.65
C HIS A 126 -6.84 -2.47 -8.14
N ARG A 127 -8.14 -2.17 -8.09
CA ARG A 127 -9.16 -3.18 -7.82
C ARG A 127 -9.25 -4.18 -8.95
N ILE A 128 -9.54 -5.43 -8.60
CA ILE A 128 -9.73 -6.51 -9.57
C ILE A 128 -11.00 -6.20 -10.37
N LEU A 129 -10.87 -6.18 -11.69
CA LEU A 129 -12.01 -6.09 -12.59
C LEU A 129 -12.89 -7.33 -12.40
N ARG A 130 -14.09 -7.13 -11.85
CA ARG A 130 -15.10 -8.18 -11.82
C ARG A 130 -15.52 -8.43 -13.26
N ARG A 131 -15.14 -9.58 -13.84
CA ARG A 131 -15.74 -10.00 -15.11
C ARG A 131 -17.25 -10.04 -14.91
N LEU A 132 -17.98 -9.22 -15.64
CA LEU A 132 -19.42 -9.42 -15.81
C LEU A 132 -19.58 -10.84 -16.34
N ARG A 133 -20.22 -11.72 -15.56
CA ARG A 133 -20.61 -13.03 -16.10
C ARG A 133 -21.50 -12.74 -17.30
N HIS A 134 -21.10 -13.18 -18.49
CA HIS A 134 -22.04 -13.27 -19.60
C HIS A 134 -23.20 -14.15 -19.13
N PRO A 135 -24.46 -13.73 -19.27
CA PRO A 135 -25.58 -14.62 -19.03
C PRO A 135 -25.39 -15.84 -19.91
N ALA A 136 -25.37 -17.03 -19.30
CA ALA A 136 -25.30 -18.29 -20.03
C ALA A 136 -26.41 -18.28 -21.08
N ALA A 137 -26.05 -18.44 -22.35
CA ALA A 137 -27.03 -18.59 -23.42
C ALA A 137 -27.95 -19.76 -23.03
N SER A 138 -29.23 -19.45 -22.81
CA SER A 138 -30.25 -20.46 -22.58
C SER A 138 -30.36 -21.32 -23.84
N SER A 139 -29.81 -22.53 -23.83
CA SER A 139 -30.08 -23.52 -24.85
C SER A 139 -31.50 -24.05 -24.64
N SER A 140 -32.49 -23.36 -25.21
CA SER A 140 -33.82 -23.93 -25.41
C SER A 140 -33.70 -25.01 -26.48
N VAL A 141 -33.58 -26.26 -26.04
CA VAL A 141 -33.88 -27.43 -26.85
C VAL A 141 -35.39 -27.38 -27.15
N LYS A 142 -35.75 -27.19 -28.41
CA LYS A 142 -37.13 -27.39 -28.87
C LYS A 142 -37.34 -28.89 -29.08
N SER A 143 -38.35 -29.43 -28.39
CA SER A 143 -38.93 -30.75 -28.65
C SER A 143 -39.71 -30.77 -29.96
#